data_AF-A0A7Z9GZK5-F1
#
_entry.id   AF-A0A7Z9GZK5-F1
#
_cell.length_a   1.000
_cell.length_b   1.000
_cell.length_c   1.000
_cell.angle_alpha   90.00
_cell.angle_beta   90.00
_cell.angle_gamma   90.00
#
_symmetry.space_group_name_H-M   'P 1'
#
loop_
_entity.id
_entity.type
_entity.pdbx_description
1 polymer ?
#
loop_
_entity_poly.entity_id
_entity_poly.type
_entity_poly.pdbx_seq_one_letter_code
_entity_poly.pdbx_strand_id
1 'polypeptide(L)'
;QYVNDDLTPRLRPGTREHLHAGNQQFLVGDFFGMWRAWDGIRALDYLLTRKEVDPQHVGVTGNSGGGTMTTWLCGVEPRWTMAAPSCFVTTFRRNLENELAADTEQCPPKVLAQQLDHDDFIAAMAPQPVILLAKERDYFDVRGTEEAYRRLKKLYRLLGQEENVSMFVGPTYHGYSQENREAMYQWFNRATKNSTVDKEPAIQIEEDKTLWCTPKGQVAGLTNTRTVFQFTAEKSRQLAVQRKPLTGEDLRKSVMELLRIPPRPAKPPHYRIWRYLPSGNYPTQYAIAYAIESEPRIQAITYRLTDERLYSRPPRSGEQATLYVSHLSSDAELRSEPMIAELIKQDPQRAFFTCDVRGVGESQPGTGSPGSFHQPYGSDYFYAIHSLMLDRPYLGQKTFDVLRVLQWLETLGHHDVHLVGKGWGALAATFAALISRTVKQVTLKNALRSYTEIAQAEHYTWPLSTFLPDVLSHFDLPDCYRDLKKKKLRQIEPWGADARMI
;
A
#
# COMPACT_ATOMS: atom_id res chain seq x y z
N GLN A 1 -8.98 1.55 18.63
CA GLN A 1 -9.24 2.91 18.15
C GLN A 1 -8.21 3.87 18.74
N TYR A 2 -7.94 4.97 18.06
CA TYR A 2 -7.10 6.06 18.58
C TYR A 2 -8.01 7.08 19.24
N VAL A 3 -7.97 7.18 20.57
CA VAL A 3 -8.89 8.03 21.33
C VAL A 3 -8.15 9.06 22.18
N ASN A 4 -8.82 10.18 22.47
CA ASN A 4 -8.38 11.15 23.47
C ASN A 4 -8.71 10.65 24.89
N ASP A 5 -8.27 11.38 25.93
CA ASP A 5 -8.54 11.05 27.34
C ASP A 5 -10.05 11.00 27.67
N ASP A 6 -10.86 11.72 26.91
CA ASP A 6 -12.33 11.73 27.01
C ASP A 6 -13.01 10.61 26.20
N LEU A 7 -12.23 9.68 25.65
CA LEU A 7 -12.65 8.55 24.82
C LEU A 7 -13.21 8.91 23.42
N THR A 8 -13.12 10.18 23.01
CA THR A 8 -13.50 10.60 21.66
C THR A 8 -12.43 10.18 20.63
N PRO A 9 -12.82 9.84 19.39
CA PRO A 9 -11.86 9.49 18.35
C PRO A 9 -10.89 10.64 18.03
N ARG A 10 -9.58 10.37 18.11
CA ARG A 10 -8.49 11.29 17.75
C ARG A 10 -8.25 11.32 16.24
N LEU A 11 -8.46 10.19 15.57
CA LEU A 11 -8.46 10.09 14.12
C LEU A 11 -9.90 9.96 13.63
N ARG A 12 -10.19 10.51 12.44
CA ARG A 12 -11.52 10.38 11.82
C ARG A 12 -11.84 8.89 11.66
N PRO A 13 -12.93 8.38 12.26
CA PRO A 13 -13.32 6.98 12.15
C PRO A 13 -13.54 6.54 10.69
N GLY A 14 -13.35 5.25 10.43
CA GLY A 14 -13.39 4.67 9.09
C GLY A 14 -12.02 4.74 8.43
N THR A 15 -11.98 5.10 7.14
CA THR A 15 -10.79 4.98 6.29
C THR A 15 -9.51 5.56 6.88
N ARG A 16 -9.53 6.79 7.43
CA ARG A 16 -8.29 7.41 7.94
C ARG A 16 -7.67 6.60 9.07
N GLU A 17 -8.50 6.14 10.00
CA GLU A 17 -8.06 5.32 11.12
C GLU A 17 -7.61 3.92 10.66
N HIS A 18 -8.32 3.32 9.71
CA HIS A 18 -7.99 1.99 9.18
C HIS A 18 -6.63 1.99 8.48
N LEU A 19 -6.38 2.97 7.59
CA LEU A 19 -5.10 3.08 6.90
C LEU A 19 -3.96 3.35 7.88
N HIS A 20 -4.18 4.22 8.87
CA HIS A 20 -3.15 4.55 9.87
C HIS A 20 -2.78 3.33 10.73
N ALA A 21 -3.76 2.55 11.18
CA ALA A 21 -3.50 1.33 11.93
C ALA A 21 -2.87 0.23 11.05
N GLY A 22 -3.44 0.01 9.87
CA GLY A 22 -3.11 -1.13 9.04
C GLY A 22 -1.82 -0.99 8.25
N ASN A 23 -1.50 0.20 7.74
CA ASN A 23 -0.28 0.40 6.94
C ASN A 23 0.98 0.13 7.77
N GLN A 24 0.97 0.52 9.06
CA GLN A 24 2.09 0.30 9.97
C GLN A 24 2.41 -1.20 10.15
N GLN A 25 1.41 -2.07 10.13
CA GLN A 25 1.57 -3.51 10.35
C GLN A 25 2.39 -4.19 9.24
N PHE A 26 2.40 -3.62 8.02
CA PHE A 26 3.21 -4.18 6.95
C PHE A 26 4.70 -4.21 7.31
N LEU A 27 5.22 -3.29 8.13
CA LEU A 27 6.63 -3.26 8.52
C LEU A 27 7.07 -4.51 9.31
N VAL A 28 6.13 -5.15 10.01
CA VAL A 28 6.34 -6.35 10.86
C VAL A 28 5.72 -7.61 10.25
N GLY A 29 5.37 -7.57 8.95
CA GLY A 29 4.82 -8.70 8.22
C GLY A 29 3.39 -9.08 8.61
N ASP A 30 2.67 -8.21 9.34
CA ASP A 30 1.26 -8.41 9.65
C ASP A 30 0.34 -7.73 8.64
N PHE A 31 -0.90 -8.21 8.60
CA PHE A 31 -1.95 -7.68 7.74
C PHE A 31 -3.22 -7.41 8.56
N PHE A 32 -3.69 -6.16 8.54
CA PHE A 32 -4.83 -5.73 9.34
C PHE A 32 -6.13 -6.48 9.03
N GLY A 33 -6.33 -6.86 7.76
CA GLY A 33 -7.50 -7.66 7.38
C GLY A 33 -7.53 -9.03 8.04
N MET A 34 -6.37 -9.67 8.27
CA MET A 34 -6.31 -10.95 8.98
C MET A 34 -6.62 -10.78 10.48
N TRP A 35 -6.25 -9.65 11.08
CA TRP A 35 -6.59 -9.37 12.48
C TRP A 35 -8.10 -9.21 12.66
N ARG A 36 -8.74 -8.49 11.74
CA ARG A 36 -10.20 -8.35 11.73
C ARG A 36 -10.93 -9.66 11.40
N ALA A 37 -10.41 -10.46 10.48
CA ALA A 37 -10.93 -11.80 10.22
C ALA A 37 -10.79 -12.69 11.47
N TRP A 38 -9.67 -12.59 12.19
CA TRP A 38 -9.46 -13.33 13.43
C TRP A 38 -10.48 -12.96 14.51
N ASP A 39 -10.82 -11.68 14.65
CA ASP A 39 -11.92 -11.25 15.54
C ASP A 39 -13.25 -11.91 15.14
N GLY A 40 -13.55 -12.00 13.85
CA GLY A 40 -14.72 -12.72 13.33
C GLY A 40 -14.70 -14.22 13.68
N ILE A 41 -13.53 -14.87 13.59
CA ILE A 41 -13.36 -16.27 14.00
C ILE A 41 -13.56 -16.44 15.51
N ARG A 42 -13.04 -15.53 16.34
CA ARG A 42 -13.25 -15.57 17.80
C ARG A 42 -14.70 -15.30 18.18
N ALA A 43 -15.38 -14.42 17.46
CA ALA A 43 -16.81 -14.20 17.63
C ALA A 43 -17.60 -15.47 17.31
N LEU A 44 -17.22 -16.19 16.25
CA LEU A 44 -17.80 -17.50 15.92
C LEU A 44 -17.54 -18.54 17.02
N ASP A 45 -16.32 -18.62 17.55
CA ASP A 45 -16.00 -19.53 18.67
C ASP A 45 -16.95 -19.31 19.85
N TYR A 46 -17.15 -18.05 20.25
CA TYR A 46 -18.07 -17.71 21.33
C TYR A 46 -19.52 -18.04 20.96
N LEU A 47 -19.97 -17.67 19.75
CA LEU A 47 -21.33 -17.92 19.28
C LEU A 47 -21.70 -19.41 19.37
N LEU A 48 -20.78 -20.30 18.98
CA LEU A 48 -20.97 -21.75 19.03
C LEU A 48 -21.02 -22.34 20.46
N THR A 49 -20.68 -21.57 21.49
CA THR A 49 -20.87 -22.00 22.90
C THR A 49 -22.28 -21.76 23.44
N ARG A 50 -23.09 -20.97 22.72
CA ARG A 50 -24.43 -20.57 23.15
C ARG A 50 -25.41 -21.71 22.94
N LYS A 51 -26.24 -22.01 23.95
CA LYS A 51 -27.20 -23.14 23.90
C LYS A 51 -28.34 -22.89 22.92
N GLU A 52 -28.62 -21.62 22.64
CA GLU A 52 -29.63 -21.15 21.70
C GLU A 52 -29.17 -21.16 20.23
N VAL A 53 -27.90 -21.47 19.97
CA VAL A 53 -27.33 -21.49 18.61
C VAL A 53 -27.30 -22.92 18.08
N ASP A 54 -27.83 -23.11 16.88
CA ASP A 54 -27.66 -24.35 16.12
C ASP A 54 -26.33 -24.30 15.35
N PRO A 55 -25.32 -25.13 15.71
CA PRO A 55 -24.03 -25.13 15.03
C PRO A 55 -24.10 -25.62 13.57
N GLN A 56 -25.21 -26.22 13.13
CA GLN A 56 -25.40 -26.63 11.73
C GLN A 56 -25.93 -25.51 10.82
N HIS A 57 -26.33 -24.37 11.39
CA HIS A 57 -26.95 -23.27 10.66
C HIS A 57 -26.36 -21.92 11.11
N VAL A 58 -25.12 -21.65 10.70
CA VAL A 58 -24.39 -20.45 11.09
C VAL A 58 -23.95 -19.66 9.86
N GLY A 59 -24.65 -18.53 9.63
CA GLY A 59 -24.41 -17.64 8.51
C GLY A 59 -23.52 -16.45 8.83
N VAL A 60 -22.78 -15.96 7.83
CA VAL A 60 -22.02 -14.71 7.91
C VAL A 60 -22.49 -13.71 6.86
N THR A 61 -22.72 -12.46 7.28
CA THR A 61 -23.16 -11.37 6.40
C THR A 61 -22.66 -10.02 6.90
N GLY A 62 -22.53 -9.07 5.98
CA GLY A 62 -22.15 -7.70 6.26
C GLY A 62 -22.12 -6.84 5.01
N ASN A 63 -22.14 -5.53 5.18
CA ASN A 63 -22.17 -4.56 4.10
C ASN A 63 -20.89 -3.73 4.04
N SER A 64 -20.37 -3.46 2.83
CA SER A 64 -19.16 -2.65 2.62
C SER A 64 -17.95 -3.26 3.35
N GLY A 65 -17.38 -2.60 4.36
CA GLY A 65 -16.37 -3.21 5.23
C GLY A 65 -16.83 -4.52 5.90
N GLY A 66 -18.13 -4.66 6.20
CA GLY A 66 -18.69 -5.94 6.64
C GLY A 66 -18.77 -6.98 5.52
N GLY A 67 -18.98 -6.54 4.27
CA GLY A 67 -18.94 -7.38 3.08
C GLY A 67 -17.51 -7.85 2.77
N THR A 68 -16.51 -6.99 3.02
CA THR A 68 -15.10 -7.34 3.04
C THR A 68 -14.84 -8.47 4.04
N MET A 69 -15.25 -8.30 5.30
CA MET A 69 -15.02 -9.33 6.32
C MET A 69 -15.77 -10.62 6.01
N THR A 70 -17.01 -10.55 5.52
CA THR A 70 -17.76 -11.73 5.07
C THR A 70 -17.00 -12.49 3.99
N THR A 71 -16.45 -11.77 3.00
CA THR A 71 -15.68 -12.35 1.89
C THR A 71 -14.40 -13.04 2.40
N TRP A 72 -13.63 -12.38 3.27
CA TRP A 72 -12.41 -12.98 3.83
C TRP A 72 -12.71 -14.17 4.73
N LEU A 73 -13.74 -14.08 5.58
CA LEU A 73 -14.15 -15.16 6.48
C LEU A 73 -14.57 -16.41 5.71
N CYS A 74 -15.21 -16.27 4.54
CA CYS A 74 -15.48 -17.42 3.66
C CYS A 74 -14.18 -18.16 3.25
N GLY A 75 -13.09 -17.40 3.06
CA GLY A 75 -11.81 -17.95 2.64
C GLY A 75 -10.97 -18.57 3.75
N VAL A 76 -11.15 -18.14 5.01
CA VAL A 76 -10.25 -18.50 6.12
C VAL A 76 -10.90 -19.29 7.26
N GLU A 77 -12.22 -19.50 7.23
CA GLU A 77 -12.95 -20.18 8.30
C GLU A 77 -14.02 -21.14 7.73
N PRO A 78 -13.82 -22.47 7.81
CA PRO A 78 -14.72 -23.44 7.18
C PRO A 78 -16.02 -23.72 7.96
N ARG A 79 -16.18 -23.22 9.19
CA ARG A 79 -17.37 -23.49 10.01
C ARG A 79 -18.62 -22.68 9.60
N TRP A 80 -18.48 -21.69 8.73
CA TRP A 80 -19.63 -20.98 8.16
C TRP A 80 -20.43 -21.92 7.24
N THR A 81 -21.75 -21.96 7.44
CA THR A 81 -22.64 -22.84 6.67
C THR A 81 -23.41 -22.09 5.58
N MET A 82 -23.39 -20.75 5.59
CA MET A 82 -23.94 -19.90 4.55
C MET A 82 -23.34 -18.49 4.61
N ALA A 83 -23.33 -17.77 3.48
CA ALA A 83 -22.77 -16.43 3.43
C ALA A 83 -23.54 -15.47 2.51
N ALA A 84 -23.51 -14.19 2.87
CA ALA A 84 -24.17 -13.13 2.11
C ALA A 84 -23.35 -11.82 2.10
N PRO A 85 -22.17 -11.78 1.44
CA PRO A 85 -21.40 -10.53 1.36
C PRO A 85 -22.18 -9.46 0.57
N SER A 86 -22.34 -8.27 1.16
CA SER A 86 -23.09 -7.15 0.57
C SER A 86 -22.22 -5.95 0.22
N CYS A 87 -22.46 -5.37 -0.95
CA CYS A 87 -21.88 -4.09 -1.41
C CYS A 87 -20.35 -4.04 -1.23
N PHE A 88 -19.66 -5.08 -1.70
CA PHE A 88 -18.19 -5.17 -1.66
C PHE A 88 -17.63 -6.01 -2.80
N VAL A 89 -18.24 -7.18 -3.06
CA VAL A 89 -17.74 -8.15 -4.05
C VAL A 89 -17.85 -7.55 -5.45
N THR A 90 -16.73 -7.05 -5.94
CA THR A 90 -16.43 -6.73 -7.34
C THR A 90 -15.11 -7.43 -7.72
N THR A 91 -14.62 -7.34 -8.96
CA THR A 91 -13.29 -7.87 -9.28
C THR A 91 -12.23 -6.82 -8.96
N PHE A 92 -11.03 -7.24 -8.51
CA PHE A 92 -9.92 -6.31 -8.30
C PHE A 92 -9.59 -5.52 -9.58
N ARG A 93 -9.77 -6.14 -10.76
CA ARG A 93 -9.62 -5.46 -12.05
C ARG A 93 -10.56 -4.27 -12.19
N ARG A 94 -11.87 -4.46 -11.95
CA ARG A 94 -12.86 -3.38 -12.05
C ARG A 94 -12.60 -2.28 -11.03
N ASN A 95 -12.20 -2.67 -9.82
CA ASN A 95 -11.83 -1.74 -8.77
C ASN A 95 -10.66 -0.82 -9.22
N LEU A 96 -9.59 -1.41 -9.79
CA LEU A 96 -8.45 -0.68 -10.35
C LEU A 96 -8.85 0.21 -11.54
N GLU A 97 -9.59 -0.32 -12.50
CA GLU A 97 -10.02 0.39 -13.72
C GLU A 97 -10.90 1.61 -13.41
N ASN A 98 -11.69 1.54 -12.34
CA ASN A 98 -12.55 2.63 -11.88
C ASN A 98 -11.83 3.58 -10.90
N GLU A 99 -10.54 3.38 -10.65
CA GLU A 99 -9.74 4.19 -9.73
C GLU A 99 -10.33 4.27 -8.31
N LEU A 100 -11.09 3.24 -7.90
CA LEU A 100 -11.72 3.20 -6.60
C LEU A 100 -10.67 2.78 -5.55
N ALA A 101 -10.41 3.67 -4.60
CA ALA A 101 -9.52 3.38 -3.50
C ALA A 101 -10.20 2.47 -2.46
N ALA A 102 -9.40 1.66 -1.79
CA ALA A 102 -9.85 0.65 -0.84
C ALA A 102 -9.07 0.75 0.48
N ASP A 103 -9.73 0.45 1.60
CA ASP A 103 -9.08 0.41 2.91
C ASP A 103 -7.98 -0.67 2.93
N THR A 104 -6.96 -0.52 3.77
CA THR A 104 -5.82 -1.45 3.81
C THR A 104 -6.27 -2.90 3.99
N GLU A 105 -7.24 -3.16 4.87
CA GLU A 105 -7.79 -4.50 5.12
C GLU A 105 -8.57 -5.11 3.95
N GLN A 106 -8.90 -4.31 2.93
CA GLN A 106 -9.56 -4.76 1.69
C GLN A 106 -8.56 -5.23 0.63
N CYS A 107 -7.26 -5.10 0.90
CA CYS A 107 -6.20 -5.41 -0.06
C CYS A 107 -5.22 -6.46 0.52
N PRO A 108 -5.56 -7.76 0.53
CA PRO A 108 -4.67 -8.80 1.04
C PRO A 108 -3.33 -8.82 0.29
N PRO A 109 -2.18 -8.88 1.00
CA PRO A 109 -0.88 -8.95 0.36
C PRO A 109 -0.76 -10.13 -0.59
N LYS A 110 -0.09 -9.92 -1.73
CA LYS A 110 0.17 -10.95 -2.75
C LYS A 110 -1.06 -11.57 -3.43
N VAL A 111 -2.29 -11.10 -3.13
CA VAL A 111 -3.52 -11.69 -3.70
C VAL A 111 -3.51 -11.71 -5.23
N LEU A 112 -3.09 -10.61 -5.87
CA LEU A 112 -2.98 -10.53 -7.33
C LEU A 112 -1.77 -11.32 -7.86
N ALA A 113 -0.67 -11.37 -7.11
CA ALA A 113 0.49 -12.20 -7.46
C ALA A 113 0.15 -13.70 -7.46
N GLN A 114 -0.79 -14.11 -6.60
CA GLN A 114 -1.34 -15.46 -6.54
C GLN A 114 -2.49 -15.71 -7.53
N GLN A 115 -2.83 -14.71 -8.35
CA GLN A 115 -3.91 -14.77 -9.33
C GLN A 115 -5.30 -15.02 -8.70
N LEU A 116 -5.47 -14.54 -7.46
CA LEU A 116 -6.73 -14.60 -6.74
C LEU A 116 -7.53 -13.31 -6.92
N ASP A 117 -8.85 -13.44 -6.86
CA ASP A 117 -9.83 -12.37 -6.85
C ASP A 117 -10.85 -12.58 -5.72
N HIS A 118 -11.77 -11.64 -5.48
CA HIS A 118 -12.73 -11.73 -4.38
C HIS A 118 -13.55 -13.03 -4.40
N ASP A 119 -13.91 -13.53 -5.58
CA ASP A 119 -14.68 -14.77 -5.73
C ASP A 119 -13.89 -16.01 -5.32
N ASP A 120 -12.55 -16.00 -5.39
CA ASP A 120 -11.75 -17.17 -5.01
C ASP A 120 -11.79 -17.41 -3.49
N PHE A 121 -11.96 -16.37 -2.67
CA PHE A 121 -12.19 -16.51 -1.22
C PHE A 121 -13.58 -17.09 -0.92
N ILE A 122 -14.57 -16.71 -1.71
CA ILE A 122 -15.94 -17.22 -1.58
C ILE A 122 -16.03 -18.66 -2.09
N ALA A 123 -15.24 -19.01 -3.11
CA ALA A 123 -15.14 -20.35 -3.65
C ALA A 123 -14.67 -21.39 -2.62
N ALA A 124 -13.89 -20.98 -1.60
CA ALA A 124 -13.45 -21.86 -0.52
C ALA A 124 -14.61 -22.44 0.31
N MET A 125 -15.78 -21.78 0.32
CA MET A 125 -16.97 -22.25 1.01
C MET A 125 -17.84 -23.18 0.13
N ALA A 126 -17.50 -23.36 -1.15
CA ALA A 126 -18.28 -24.23 -2.02
C ALA A 126 -18.30 -25.68 -1.50
N PRO A 127 -19.45 -26.38 -1.50
CA PRO A 127 -20.72 -26.01 -2.15
C PRO A 127 -21.77 -25.40 -1.20
N GLN A 128 -21.40 -24.80 -0.07
CA GLN A 128 -22.34 -24.22 0.89
C GLN A 128 -23.11 -23.02 0.29
N PRO A 129 -24.35 -22.72 0.74
CA PRO A 129 -25.15 -21.64 0.19
C PRO A 129 -24.52 -20.23 0.26
N VAL A 130 -24.40 -19.55 -0.88
CA VAL A 130 -23.90 -18.16 -0.98
C VAL A 130 -24.82 -17.26 -1.82
N ILE A 131 -25.12 -16.05 -1.33
CA ILE A 131 -25.72 -15.00 -2.15
C ILE A 131 -24.83 -13.76 -2.21
N LEU A 132 -24.45 -13.32 -3.41
CA LEU A 132 -23.77 -12.04 -3.60
C LEU A 132 -24.81 -10.92 -3.64
N LEU A 133 -24.69 -9.94 -2.74
CA LEU A 133 -25.62 -8.81 -2.68
C LEU A 133 -24.93 -7.55 -3.20
N ALA A 134 -25.44 -6.99 -4.29
CA ALA A 134 -24.92 -5.78 -4.93
C ALA A 134 -26.02 -4.73 -5.12
N LYS A 135 -25.65 -3.62 -5.76
CA LYS A 135 -26.48 -2.43 -5.93
C LYS A 135 -26.22 -1.78 -7.29
N GLU A 136 -27.28 -1.36 -7.96
CA GLU A 136 -27.22 -0.68 -9.27
C GLU A 136 -26.51 0.67 -9.22
N ARG A 137 -26.56 1.38 -8.08
CA ARG A 137 -26.04 2.75 -7.94
C ARG A 137 -24.90 2.85 -6.93
N ASP A 138 -24.18 1.77 -6.73
CA ASP A 138 -23.03 1.72 -5.82
C ASP A 138 -21.74 2.13 -6.54
N TYR A 139 -20.77 2.60 -5.77
CA TYR A 139 -19.41 2.81 -6.22
C TYR A 139 -18.65 1.47 -6.36
N PHE A 140 -19.06 0.42 -5.64
CA PHE A 140 -18.65 -0.95 -5.96
C PHE A 140 -19.34 -1.41 -7.24
N ASP A 141 -18.53 -1.62 -8.29
CA ASP A 141 -19.03 -1.88 -9.64
C ASP A 141 -19.72 -3.24 -9.76
N VAL A 142 -21.03 -3.20 -10.01
CA VAL A 142 -21.89 -4.37 -10.21
C VAL A 142 -21.42 -5.26 -11.37
N ARG A 143 -20.77 -4.70 -12.40
CA ARG A 143 -20.21 -5.49 -13.51
C ARG A 143 -19.17 -6.49 -12.99
N GLY A 144 -18.40 -6.10 -11.98
CA GLY A 144 -17.46 -7.00 -11.32
C GLY A 144 -18.16 -8.05 -10.45
N THR A 145 -19.27 -7.71 -9.79
CA THR A 145 -20.11 -8.70 -9.09
C THR A 145 -20.67 -9.74 -10.04
N GLU A 146 -21.15 -9.32 -11.22
CA GLU A 146 -21.65 -10.23 -12.25
C GLU A 146 -20.56 -11.16 -12.79
N GLU A 147 -19.33 -10.66 -12.96
CA GLU A 147 -18.15 -11.45 -13.32
C GLU A 147 -17.84 -12.52 -12.26
N ALA A 148 -17.77 -12.11 -10.99
CA ALA A 148 -17.57 -12.99 -9.84
C ALA A 148 -18.67 -14.06 -9.72
N TYR A 149 -19.94 -13.67 -9.82
CA TYR A 149 -21.07 -14.59 -9.77
C TYR A 149 -21.01 -15.64 -10.89
N ARG A 150 -20.69 -15.23 -12.13
CA ARG A 150 -20.56 -16.18 -13.25
C ARG A 150 -19.47 -17.22 -13.00
N ARG A 151 -18.34 -16.82 -12.40
CA ARG A 151 -17.25 -17.74 -12.02
C ARG A 151 -17.68 -18.71 -10.93
N LEU A 152 -18.28 -18.22 -9.85
CA LEU A 152 -18.82 -19.05 -8.76
C LEU A 152 -19.90 -20.01 -9.26
N LYS A 153 -20.87 -19.53 -10.04
CA LYS A 153 -21.95 -20.37 -10.59
C LYS A 153 -21.40 -21.53 -11.43
N LYS A 154 -20.35 -21.29 -12.22
CA LYS A 154 -19.65 -22.35 -12.96
C LYS A 154 -19.03 -23.38 -12.01
N LEU A 155 -18.34 -22.94 -10.95
CA LEU A 155 -17.77 -23.84 -9.94
C LEU A 155 -18.85 -24.68 -9.27
N TYR A 156 -19.92 -24.05 -8.78
CA TYR A 156 -21.03 -24.73 -8.10
C TYR A 156 -21.73 -25.73 -9.02
N ARG A 157 -21.88 -25.43 -10.32
CA ARG A 157 -22.36 -26.40 -11.33
C ARG A 157 -21.45 -27.62 -11.44
N LEU A 158 -20.13 -27.44 -11.46
CA LEU A 158 -19.18 -28.55 -11.51
C LEU A 158 -19.24 -29.43 -10.26
N LEU A 159 -19.66 -28.87 -9.12
CA LEU A 159 -19.89 -29.58 -7.87
C LEU A 159 -21.31 -30.17 -7.75
N GLY A 160 -22.16 -30.02 -8.78
CA GLY A 160 -23.53 -30.52 -8.77
C GLY A 160 -24.47 -29.79 -7.80
N GLN A 161 -24.15 -28.53 -7.47
CA GLN A 161 -24.87 -27.70 -6.49
C GLN A 161 -25.07 -26.27 -7.02
N GLU A 162 -25.38 -26.11 -8.31
CA GLU A 162 -25.50 -24.79 -8.98
C GLU A 162 -26.50 -23.84 -8.28
N GLU A 163 -27.54 -24.40 -7.66
CA GLU A 163 -28.58 -23.73 -6.91
C GLU A 163 -28.14 -23.14 -5.56
N ASN A 164 -26.97 -23.57 -5.06
CA ASN A 164 -26.38 -23.06 -3.81
C ASN A 164 -25.56 -21.78 -4.00
N VAL A 165 -25.63 -21.14 -5.18
CA VAL A 165 -25.09 -19.79 -5.36
C VAL A 165 -26.07 -18.88 -6.11
N SER A 166 -26.21 -17.64 -5.65
CA SER A 166 -27.06 -16.64 -6.29
C SER A 166 -26.46 -15.23 -6.20
N MET A 167 -27.10 -14.31 -6.89
CA MET A 167 -26.79 -12.89 -6.87
C MET A 167 -28.10 -12.10 -6.84
N PHE A 168 -28.12 -11.03 -6.04
CA PHE A 168 -29.19 -10.04 -6.02
C PHE A 168 -28.61 -8.65 -6.19
N VAL A 169 -29.21 -7.84 -7.06
CA VAL A 169 -28.82 -6.45 -7.31
C VAL A 169 -29.99 -5.53 -6.93
N GLY A 170 -29.82 -4.76 -5.86
CA GLY A 170 -30.82 -3.79 -5.43
C GLY A 170 -30.77 -2.49 -6.25
N PRO A 171 -31.89 -1.77 -6.43
CA PRO A 171 -31.97 -0.59 -7.32
C PRO A 171 -31.42 0.70 -6.72
N THR A 172 -30.98 0.67 -5.46
CA THR A 172 -30.59 1.84 -4.66
C THR A 172 -29.07 2.06 -4.66
N TYR A 173 -28.63 3.10 -3.94
CA TYR A 173 -27.22 3.41 -3.72
C TYR A 173 -26.57 2.46 -2.71
N HIS A 174 -25.26 2.63 -2.52
CA HIS A 174 -24.47 1.90 -1.55
C HIS A 174 -25.15 1.80 -0.17
N GLY A 175 -25.37 0.58 0.31
CA GLY A 175 -25.92 0.36 1.64
C GLY A 175 -26.62 -0.98 1.80
N TYR A 176 -26.84 -1.37 3.06
CA TYR A 176 -27.58 -2.59 3.39
C TYR A 176 -29.08 -2.32 3.52
N SER A 177 -29.70 -1.74 2.49
CA SER A 177 -31.12 -1.38 2.55
C SER A 177 -32.04 -2.60 2.55
N GLN A 178 -33.32 -2.36 2.84
CA GLN A 178 -34.33 -3.40 3.11
C GLN A 178 -34.35 -4.49 2.03
N GLU A 179 -34.28 -4.14 0.75
CA GLU A 179 -34.31 -5.13 -0.32
C GLU A 179 -33.11 -6.09 -0.31
N ASN A 180 -31.90 -5.61 0.06
CA ASN A 180 -30.73 -6.49 0.20
C ASN A 180 -30.84 -7.35 1.46
N ARG A 181 -31.42 -6.81 2.54
CA ARG A 181 -31.68 -7.57 3.77
C ARG A 181 -32.71 -8.66 3.54
N GLU A 182 -33.81 -8.36 2.86
CA GLU A 182 -34.85 -9.33 2.51
C GLU A 182 -34.32 -10.42 1.57
N ALA A 183 -33.51 -10.06 0.56
CA ALA A 183 -32.84 -11.05 -0.28
C ALA A 183 -31.92 -11.98 0.53
N MET A 184 -31.19 -11.45 1.51
CA MET A 184 -30.40 -12.24 2.45
C MET A 184 -31.27 -13.14 3.33
N TYR A 185 -32.33 -12.61 3.95
CA TYR A 185 -33.23 -13.37 4.81
C TYR A 185 -33.83 -14.55 4.06
N GLN A 186 -34.35 -14.33 2.85
CA GLN A 186 -34.92 -15.38 2.01
C GLN A 186 -33.88 -16.46 1.67
N TRP A 187 -32.64 -16.07 1.39
CA TRP A 187 -31.57 -17.01 1.09
C TRP A 187 -31.20 -17.89 2.30
N PHE A 188 -31.02 -17.27 3.47
CA PHE A 188 -30.68 -18.00 4.70
C PHE A 188 -31.85 -18.88 5.15
N ASN A 189 -33.08 -18.37 5.13
CA ASN A 189 -34.31 -19.12 5.42
C ASN A 189 -34.45 -20.37 4.54
N ARG A 190 -34.14 -20.26 3.25
CA ARG A 190 -34.11 -21.40 2.34
C ARG A 190 -33.07 -22.46 2.77
N ALA A 191 -31.87 -22.02 3.13
CA ALA A 191 -30.80 -22.91 3.59
C ALA A 191 -31.14 -23.63 4.90
N THR A 192 -31.80 -22.93 5.84
CA THR A 192 -32.24 -23.49 7.13
C THR A 192 -33.61 -24.18 7.07
N LYS A 193 -34.26 -24.21 5.91
CA LYS A 193 -35.67 -24.66 5.74
C LYS A 193 -36.64 -23.98 6.69
N ASN A 194 -36.37 -22.72 7.02
CA ASN A 194 -37.24 -21.91 7.86
C ASN A 194 -38.16 -21.07 6.97
N SER A 195 -39.48 -21.15 7.16
CA SER A 195 -40.47 -20.49 6.30
C SER A 195 -41.11 -19.26 6.95
N THR A 196 -40.52 -18.71 8.02
CA THR A 196 -41.25 -17.81 8.92
C THR A 196 -41.30 -16.34 8.52
N VAL A 197 -40.49 -15.85 7.58
CA VAL A 197 -40.42 -14.41 7.28
C VAL A 197 -40.23 -14.14 5.79
N ASP A 198 -41.29 -13.64 5.14
CA ASP A 198 -41.27 -13.21 3.73
C ASP A 198 -40.85 -11.74 3.55
N LYS A 199 -41.11 -10.90 4.56
CA LYS A 199 -40.84 -9.45 4.57
C LYS A 199 -40.30 -9.01 5.91
N GLU A 200 -39.44 -7.99 5.89
CA GLU A 200 -38.89 -7.42 7.10
C GLU A 200 -40.01 -6.74 7.92
N PRO A 201 -40.18 -7.08 9.21
CA PRO A 201 -41.12 -6.36 10.07
C PRO A 201 -40.63 -4.93 10.31
N ALA A 202 -41.52 -4.06 10.79
CA ALA A 202 -41.11 -2.73 11.21
C ALA A 202 -40.04 -2.82 12.31
N ILE A 203 -38.86 -2.24 12.07
CA ILE A 203 -37.73 -2.26 13.00
C ILE A 203 -37.85 -1.09 13.98
N GLN A 204 -37.82 -1.39 15.27
CA GLN A 204 -37.57 -0.39 16.30
C GLN A 204 -36.07 -0.25 16.50
N ILE A 205 -35.53 0.95 16.25
CA ILE A 205 -34.11 1.23 16.48
C ILE A 205 -33.90 1.45 17.99
N GLU A 206 -33.05 0.61 18.58
CA GLU A 206 -32.63 0.77 19.98
C GLU A 206 -31.67 1.95 20.12
N GLU A 207 -31.60 2.53 21.32
CA GLU A 207 -30.56 3.51 21.65
C GLU A 207 -29.18 2.83 21.68
N ASP A 208 -28.13 3.51 21.21
CA ASP A 208 -26.76 2.98 21.19
C ASP A 208 -26.32 2.38 22.54
N LYS A 209 -26.70 3.00 23.65
CA LYS A 209 -26.36 2.57 25.01
C LYS A 209 -26.90 1.19 25.37
N THR A 210 -27.99 0.75 24.73
CA THR A 210 -28.57 -0.58 24.89
C THR A 210 -27.62 -1.66 24.34
N LEU A 211 -26.84 -1.32 23.32
CA LEU A 211 -25.91 -2.23 22.64
C LEU A 211 -24.49 -2.19 23.21
N TRP A 212 -24.23 -1.37 24.24
CA TRP A 212 -22.90 -1.24 24.81
C TRP A 212 -22.50 -2.45 25.64
N CYS A 213 -21.41 -3.10 25.24
CA CYS A 213 -20.74 -4.13 26.04
C CYS A 213 -19.73 -3.55 27.06
N THR A 214 -19.64 -2.22 27.18
CA THR A 214 -18.76 -1.51 28.13
C THR A 214 -19.47 -0.31 28.73
N PRO A 215 -19.10 0.17 29.93
CA PRO A 215 -19.83 1.26 30.60
C PRO A 215 -19.97 2.56 29.81
N LYS A 216 -19.08 2.81 28.85
CA LYS A 216 -19.03 4.04 28.04
C LYS A 216 -19.05 3.78 26.53
N GLY A 217 -19.40 2.57 26.09
CA GLY A 217 -19.39 2.21 24.67
C GLY A 217 -18.00 2.19 24.02
N GLN A 218 -16.92 2.21 24.81
CA GLN A 218 -15.55 2.29 24.33
C GLN A 218 -14.64 1.35 25.13
N VAL A 219 -13.99 0.42 24.41
CA VAL A 219 -13.07 -0.55 25.01
C VAL A 219 -11.80 0.10 25.55
N ALA A 220 -11.35 1.22 24.96
CA ALA A 220 -10.16 1.94 25.45
C ALA A 220 -10.30 2.45 26.90
N GLY A 221 -11.53 2.58 27.43
CA GLY A 221 -11.78 2.94 28.82
C GLY A 221 -11.68 1.77 29.82
N LEU A 222 -11.48 0.53 29.36
CA LEU A 222 -11.31 -0.62 30.24
C LEU A 222 -9.85 -0.78 30.67
N THR A 223 -9.64 -1.43 31.82
CA THR A 223 -8.30 -1.79 32.30
C THR A 223 -7.67 -2.88 31.43
N ASN A 224 -6.34 -2.87 31.32
CA ASN A 224 -5.56 -3.87 30.56
C ASN A 224 -5.92 -3.98 29.07
N THR A 225 -6.42 -2.91 28.45
CA THR A 225 -6.64 -2.88 27.00
C THR A 225 -5.35 -2.59 26.25
N ARG A 226 -5.28 -3.10 25.02
CA ARG A 226 -4.17 -2.85 24.12
C ARG A 226 -4.67 -2.39 22.76
N THR A 227 -3.96 -1.44 22.17
CA THR A 227 -4.23 -0.92 20.83
C THR A 227 -3.47 -1.69 19.76
N VAL A 228 -3.90 -1.59 18.51
CA VAL A 228 -3.22 -2.20 17.35
C VAL A 228 -1.73 -1.80 17.31
N PHE A 229 -1.41 -0.51 17.47
CA PHE A 229 -0.02 -0.06 17.45
C PHE A 229 0.81 -0.63 18.59
N GLN A 230 0.24 -0.86 19.79
CA GLN A 230 0.97 -1.47 20.91
C GLN A 230 1.33 -2.93 20.61
N PHE A 231 0.51 -3.64 19.83
CA PHE A 231 0.90 -4.96 19.35
C PHE A 231 1.96 -4.89 18.26
N THR A 232 1.83 -3.96 17.30
CA THR A 232 2.85 -3.74 16.26
C THR A 232 4.21 -3.36 16.85
N ALA A 233 4.22 -2.46 17.83
CA ALA A 233 5.40 -2.02 18.55
C ALA A 233 6.08 -3.19 19.29
N GLU A 234 5.27 -4.05 19.91
CA GLU A 234 5.76 -5.23 20.61
C GLU A 234 6.35 -6.25 19.65
N LYS A 235 5.67 -6.55 18.53
CA LYS A 235 6.20 -7.44 17.49
C LYS A 235 7.50 -6.88 16.90
N SER A 236 7.59 -5.57 16.67
CA SER A 236 8.82 -4.89 16.25
C SER A 236 9.98 -5.12 17.22
N ARG A 237 9.76 -5.00 18.54
CA ARG A 237 10.78 -5.31 19.55
C ARG A 237 11.20 -6.79 19.53
N GLN A 238 10.24 -7.70 19.41
CA GLN A 238 10.52 -9.15 19.35
C GLN A 238 11.36 -9.50 18.12
N LEU A 239 10.99 -8.97 16.95
CA LEU A 239 11.76 -9.16 15.72
C LEU A 239 13.17 -8.58 15.84
N ALA A 240 13.34 -7.42 16.47
CA ALA A 240 14.67 -6.84 16.69
C ALA A 240 15.58 -7.72 17.54
N VAL A 241 15.04 -8.44 18.53
CA VAL A 241 15.80 -9.41 19.35
C VAL A 241 16.14 -10.68 18.57
N GLN A 242 15.23 -11.16 17.72
CA GLN A 242 15.40 -12.41 16.96
C GLN A 242 16.26 -12.23 15.70
N ARG A 243 16.29 -11.03 15.14
CA ARG A 243 16.95 -10.72 13.88
C ARG A 243 18.47 -10.81 14.00
N LYS A 244 19.08 -11.56 13.10
CA LYS A 244 20.54 -11.60 12.95
C LYS A 244 21.02 -10.33 12.22
N PRO A 245 22.03 -9.60 12.73
CA PRO A 245 22.57 -8.45 12.02
C PRO A 245 23.11 -8.85 10.65
N LEU A 246 22.59 -8.25 9.58
CA LEU A 246 23.10 -8.44 8.22
C LEU A 246 24.11 -7.34 7.87
N THR A 247 25.13 -7.71 7.09
CA THR A 247 26.13 -6.78 6.54
C THR A 247 26.57 -7.22 5.15
N GLY A 248 27.24 -6.34 4.39
CA GLY A 248 27.89 -6.71 3.14
C GLY A 248 26.94 -7.35 2.11
N GLU A 249 27.37 -8.48 1.54
CA GLU A 249 26.60 -9.16 0.48
C GLU A 249 25.31 -9.80 1.00
N ASP A 250 25.26 -10.28 2.25
CA ASP A 250 24.05 -10.86 2.83
C ASP A 250 22.95 -9.80 3.01
N LEU A 251 23.32 -8.61 3.48
CA LEU A 251 22.41 -7.47 3.55
C LEU A 251 21.93 -7.07 2.15
N ARG A 252 22.86 -6.95 1.19
CA ARG A 252 22.53 -6.61 -0.20
C ARG A 252 21.54 -7.62 -0.82
N LYS A 253 21.75 -8.92 -0.59
CA LYS A 253 20.86 -9.99 -1.06
C LYS A 253 19.47 -9.88 -0.42
N SER A 254 19.40 -9.71 0.90
CA SER A 254 18.13 -9.56 1.61
C SER A 254 17.35 -8.32 1.17
N VAL A 255 18.04 -7.19 0.96
CA VAL A 255 17.47 -5.95 0.40
C VAL A 255 16.90 -6.19 -1.00
N MET A 256 17.65 -6.83 -1.90
CA MET A 256 17.18 -7.12 -3.26
C MET A 256 15.96 -8.04 -3.27
N GLU A 257 15.95 -9.04 -2.38
CA GLU A 257 14.85 -10.00 -2.25
C GLU A 257 13.56 -9.34 -1.76
N LEU A 258 13.63 -8.56 -0.66
CA LEU A 258 12.47 -7.86 -0.10
C LEU A 258 11.93 -6.78 -1.05
N LEU A 259 12.81 -6.04 -1.71
CA LEU A 259 12.42 -5.03 -2.71
C LEU A 259 11.92 -5.65 -4.02
N ARG A 260 12.05 -6.97 -4.20
CA ARG A 260 11.67 -7.67 -5.43
C ARG A 260 12.37 -7.08 -6.66
N ILE A 261 13.65 -6.74 -6.51
CA ILE A 261 14.46 -6.15 -7.58
C ILE A 261 14.67 -7.19 -8.69
N PRO A 262 14.25 -6.93 -9.94
CA PRO A 262 14.48 -7.87 -11.02
C PRO A 262 15.97 -7.92 -11.40
N PRO A 263 16.43 -8.97 -12.09
CA PRO A 263 17.77 -9.02 -12.65
C PRO A 263 18.07 -7.77 -13.49
N ARG A 264 19.29 -7.24 -13.36
CA ARG A 264 19.72 -6.05 -14.10
C ARG A 264 19.61 -6.33 -15.62
N PRO A 265 18.85 -5.54 -16.39
CA PRO A 265 18.73 -5.75 -17.83
C PRO A 265 20.08 -5.55 -18.54
N ALA A 266 20.39 -6.41 -19.50
CA ALA A 266 21.63 -6.35 -20.28
C ALA A 266 21.75 -5.05 -21.10
N LYS A 267 20.62 -4.58 -21.66
CA LYS A 267 20.57 -3.33 -22.42
C LYS A 267 20.32 -2.13 -21.49
N PRO A 268 21.00 -1.00 -21.73
CA PRO A 268 20.66 0.25 -21.05
C PRO A 268 19.23 0.68 -21.40
N PRO A 269 18.59 1.48 -20.54
CA PRO A 269 17.23 1.94 -20.80
C PRO A 269 17.19 2.84 -22.04
N HIS A 270 16.08 2.74 -22.77
CA HIS A 270 15.72 3.75 -23.76
C HIS A 270 15.40 5.06 -23.02
N TYR A 271 15.67 6.20 -23.65
CA TYR A 271 15.30 7.49 -23.08
C TYR A 271 14.84 8.45 -24.17
N ARG A 272 13.89 9.33 -23.81
CA ARG A 272 13.41 10.42 -24.66
C ARG A 272 13.95 11.75 -24.16
N ILE A 273 14.12 12.69 -25.07
CA ILE A 273 14.63 14.04 -24.79
C ILE A 273 13.45 14.98 -24.74
N TRP A 274 13.22 15.62 -23.59
CA TRP A 274 12.15 16.60 -23.42
C TRP A 274 12.71 17.98 -23.78
N ARG A 275 12.19 18.55 -24.87
CA ARG A 275 12.66 19.83 -25.42
C ARG A 275 11.98 21.05 -24.79
N TYR A 276 11.02 20.83 -23.90
CA TYR A 276 10.29 21.86 -23.19
C TYR A 276 10.62 21.77 -21.70
N LEU A 277 11.14 22.85 -21.12
CA LEU A 277 11.21 23.05 -19.68
C LEU A 277 10.99 24.54 -19.35
N PRO A 278 10.20 24.88 -18.32
CA PRO A 278 10.13 26.24 -17.81
C PRO A 278 11.48 26.61 -17.16
N SER A 279 12.22 27.51 -17.81
CA SER A 279 13.45 28.09 -17.29
C SER A 279 13.12 29.20 -16.28
N GLY A 280 13.41 28.98 -14.99
CA GLY A 280 13.32 30.03 -13.99
C GLY A 280 13.84 29.56 -12.63
N ASN A 281 14.80 30.29 -12.08
CA ASN A 281 15.37 30.10 -10.73
C ASN A 281 16.04 28.74 -10.46
N TYR A 282 16.64 28.12 -11.48
CA TYR A 282 17.50 26.96 -11.27
C TYR A 282 18.93 27.37 -10.87
N PRO A 283 19.73 26.45 -10.29
CA PRO A 283 21.10 26.76 -9.88
C PRO A 283 22.06 26.99 -11.05
N THR A 284 21.72 26.54 -12.27
CA THR A 284 22.48 26.72 -13.52
C THR A 284 21.64 27.44 -14.57
N GLN A 285 22.29 27.99 -15.60
CA GLN A 285 21.58 28.76 -16.63
C GLN A 285 20.57 27.91 -17.42
N TYR A 286 20.88 26.63 -17.64
CA TYR A 286 20.04 25.71 -18.40
C TYR A 286 19.82 24.39 -17.65
N ALA A 287 18.69 23.75 -17.98
CA ALA A 287 18.41 22.37 -17.62
C ALA A 287 17.73 21.68 -18.80
N ILE A 288 17.93 20.38 -18.91
CA ILE A 288 17.27 19.53 -19.92
C ILE A 288 16.76 18.26 -19.26
N ALA A 289 15.51 17.90 -19.53
CA ALA A 289 14.88 16.71 -18.98
C ALA A 289 14.97 15.53 -19.96
N TYR A 290 15.17 14.34 -19.40
CA TYR A 290 15.21 13.07 -20.08
C TYR A 290 14.22 12.11 -19.41
N ALA A 291 13.30 11.56 -20.19
CA ALA A 291 12.41 10.51 -19.70
C ALA A 291 13.05 9.15 -19.93
N ILE A 292 13.62 8.57 -18.89
CA ILE A 292 14.35 7.30 -18.92
C ILE A 292 13.36 6.17 -18.65
N GLU A 293 13.20 5.27 -19.60
CA GLU A 293 12.25 4.16 -19.50
C GLU A 293 12.83 3.03 -18.63
N SER A 294 12.43 3.00 -17.36
CA SER A 294 12.90 2.01 -16.39
C SER A 294 12.23 0.65 -16.63
N GLU A 295 10.94 0.66 -16.94
CA GLU A 295 10.10 -0.47 -17.36
C GLU A 295 9.19 -0.05 -18.52
N PRO A 296 8.60 -0.99 -19.29
CA PRO A 296 7.71 -0.64 -20.39
C PRO A 296 6.61 0.33 -19.96
N ARG A 297 6.61 1.53 -20.55
CA ARG A 297 5.69 2.66 -20.26
C ARG A 297 5.88 3.33 -18.88
N ILE A 298 6.91 2.98 -18.12
CA ILE A 298 7.25 3.62 -16.85
C ILE A 298 8.54 4.43 -17.01
N GLN A 299 8.52 5.68 -16.57
CA GLN A 299 9.61 6.63 -16.81
C GLN A 299 10.07 7.27 -15.51
N ALA A 300 11.39 7.29 -15.31
CA ALA A 300 12.05 8.17 -14.36
C ALA A 300 12.42 9.46 -15.09
N ILE A 301 12.00 10.61 -14.57
CA ILE A 301 12.27 11.91 -15.21
C ILE A 301 13.57 12.45 -14.63
N THR A 302 14.57 12.64 -15.48
CA THR A 302 15.91 13.03 -15.05
C THR A 302 16.32 14.35 -15.69
N TYR A 303 16.63 15.34 -14.86
CA TYR A 303 17.14 16.63 -15.31
C TYR A 303 18.66 16.60 -15.33
N ARG A 304 19.28 17.17 -16.37
CA ARG A 304 20.70 17.53 -16.36
C ARG A 304 20.84 19.03 -16.24
N LEU A 305 21.58 19.48 -15.24
CA LEU A 305 21.94 20.89 -15.05
C LEU A 305 23.22 21.22 -15.80
N THR A 306 23.27 22.42 -16.39
CA THR A 306 24.37 22.84 -17.27
C THR A 306 24.33 24.35 -17.51
N ASP A 307 25.49 24.98 -17.70
CA ASP A 307 25.59 26.37 -18.16
C ASP A 307 25.68 26.49 -19.69
N GLU A 308 25.80 25.35 -20.38
CA GLU A 308 25.70 25.27 -21.83
C GLU A 308 24.29 24.87 -22.28
N ARG A 309 23.83 25.44 -23.40
CA ARG A 309 22.54 25.11 -24.00
C ARG A 309 22.59 23.74 -24.67
N LEU A 310 21.67 22.86 -24.30
CA LEU A 310 21.56 21.51 -24.85
C LEU A 310 20.16 21.25 -25.39
N TYR A 311 20.10 20.55 -26.53
CA TYR A 311 18.84 20.18 -27.19
C TYR A 311 18.74 18.68 -27.51
N SER A 312 19.79 17.94 -27.21
CA SER A 312 19.98 16.55 -27.66
C SER A 312 20.39 15.65 -26.49
N ARG A 313 20.98 14.50 -26.79
CA ARG A 313 21.57 13.58 -25.81
C ARG A 313 22.56 14.31 -24.88
N PRO A 314 22.74 13.85 -23.63
CA PRO A 314 23.78 14.38 -22.76
C PRO A 314 25.18 14.21 -23.38
N PRO A 315 26.12 15.12 -23.09
CA PRO A 315 27.55 14.90 -23.30
C PRO A 315 28.01 13.58 -22.69
N ARG A 316 28.91 12.88 -23.38
CA ARG A 316 29.53 11.63 -22.90
C ARG A 316 30.95 11.91 -22.42
N SER A 317 31.07 12.75 -21.40
CA SER A 317 32.35 13.23 -20.89
C SER A 317 32.31 13.34 -19.37
N GLY A 318 33.45 13.05 -18.74
CA GLY A 318 33.61 13.07 -17.29
C GLY A 318 33.23 11.73 -16.64
N GLU A 319 34.10 11.22 -15.78
CA GLU A 319 33.87 9.98 -15.02
C GLU A 319 32.91 10.19 -13.84
N GLN A 320 32.84 11.42 -13.34
CA GLN A 320 32.14 11.77 -12.11
C GLN A 320 30.79 12.44 -12.38
N ALA A 321 29.76 12.00 -11.64
CA ALA A 321 28.45 12.63 -11.65
C ALA A 321 27.80 12.67 -10.27
N THR A 322 26.95 13.66 -10.03
CA THR A 322 26.00 13.67 -8.92
C THR A 322 24.62 13.32 -9.45
N LEU A 323 23.95 12.35 -8.81
CA LEU A 323 22.55 12.04 -9.05
C LEU A 323 21.75 12.38 -7.81
N TYR A 324 20.87 13.36 -7.90
CA TYR A 324 19.98 13.79 -6.82
C TYR A 324 18.58 13.17 -7.01
N VAL A 325 18.16 12.31 -6.10
CA VAL A 325 16.81 11.71 -6.10
C VAL A 325 15.89 12.57 -5.24
N SER A 326 14.89 13.17 -5.88
CA SER A 326 13.99 14.16 -5.26
C SER A 326 13.11 13.56 -4.16
N HIS A 327 12.65 14.42 -3.26
CA HIS A 327 11.62 14.06 -2.30
C HIS A 327 10.26 13.91 -2.99
N LEU A 328 9.85 14.91 -3.78
CA LEU A 328 8.55 14.94 -4.46
C LEU A 328 8.62 15.54 -5.87
N SER A 329 9.58 16.42 -6.16
CA SER A 329 9.71 16.99 -7.51
C SER A 329 11.08 17.61 -7.69
N SER A 330 11.80 17.17 -8.73
CA SER A 330 13.06 17.75 -9.16
C SER A 330 12.86 19.21 -9.52
N ASP A 331 11.85 19.52 -10.34
CA ASP A 331 11.51 20.87 -10.78
C ASP A 331 11.31 21.83 -9.58
N ALA A 332 10.48 21.46 -8.60
CA ALA A 332 10.26 22.29 -7.41
C ALA A 332 11.52 22.42 -6.53
N GLU A 333 12.25 21.33 -6.32
CA GLU A 333 13.43 21.29 -5.45
C GLU A 333 14.62 22.01 -6.07
N LEU A 334 14.78 22.00 -7.39
CA LEU A 334 15.79 22.80 -8.09
C LEU A 334 15.66 24.31 -7.80
N ARG A 335 14.45 24.79 -7.49
CA ARG A 335 14.20 26.21 -7.16
C ARG A 335 14.28 26.56 -5.68
N SER A 336 14.20 25.56 -4.81
CA SER A 336 13.92 25.76 -3.38
C SER A 336 14.89 25.06 -2.44
N GLU A 337 15.62 24.04 -2.88
CA GLU A 337 16.54 23.26 -2.05
C GLU A 337 17.98 23.81 -2.15
N PRO A 338 18.50 24.50 -1.11
CA PRO A 338 19.82 25.12 -1.16
C PRO A 338 20.97 24.11 -1.34
N MET A 339 20.80 22.89 -0.82
CA MET A 339 21.83 21.84 -0.91
C MET A 339 22.21 21.52 -2.36
N ILE A 340 21.28 21.63 -3.32
CA ILE A 340 21.59 21.39 -4.73
C ILE A 340 22.60 22.43 -5.23
N ALA A 341 22.35 23.71 -4.98
CA ALA A 341 23.25 24.78 -5.39
C ALA A 341 24.61 24.69 -4.68
N GLU A 342 24.64 24.29 -3.41
CA GLU A 342 25.87 24.07 -2.65
C GLU A 342 26.72 22.93 -3.23
N LEU A 343 26.10 21.80 -3.58
CA LEU A 343 26.80 20.66 -4.16
C LEU A 343 27.40 20.99 -5.54
N ILE A 344 26.69 21.76 -6.37
CA ILE A 344 27.20 22.22 -7.67
C ILE A 344 28.40 23.13 -7.47
N LYS A 345 28.34 24.07 -6.52
CA LYS A 345 29.45 24.99 -6.22
C LYS A 345 30.68 24.28 -5.66
N GLN A 346 30.51 23.19 -4.91
CA GLN A 346 31.60 22.42 -4.34
C GLN A 346 32.42 21.67 -5.40
N ASP A 347 31.80 21.23 -6.50
CA ASP A 347 32.47 20.53 -7.59
C ASP A 347 31.87 20.92 -8.96
N PRO A 348 32.20 22.10 -9.50
CA PRO A 348 31.60 22.61 -10.74
C PRO A 348 31.90 21.77 -11.98
N GLN A 349 32.92 20.90 -11.93
CA GLN A 349 33.31 20.03 -13.05
C GLN A 349 32.53 18.71 -13.05
N ARG A 350 31.85 18.37 -11.94
CA ARG A 350 31.04 17.16 -11.83
C ARG A 350 29.69 17.36 -12.51
N ALA A 351 29.34 16.45 -13.41
CA ALA A 351 28.04 16.49 -14.06
C ALA A 351 26.91 16.33 -13.02
N PHE A 352 25.91 17.21 -13.04
CA PHE A 352 24.83 17.19 -12.06
C PHE A 352 23.50 16.79 -12.69
N PHE A 353 22.88 15.77 -12.11
CA PHE A 353 21.58 15.26 -12.50
C PHE A 353 20.63 15.23 -11.32
N THR A 354 19.34 15.47 -11.56
CA THR A 354 18.26 15.14 -10.61
C THR A 354 17.36 14.07 -11.21
N CYS A 355 16.64 13.32 -10.38
CA CYS A 355 15.75 12.25 -10.81
C CYS A 355 14.48 12.22 -9.98
N ASP A 356 13.35 12.25 -10.68
CA ASP A 356 12.02 11.91 -10.17
C ASP A 356 11.76 10.44 -10.51
N VAL A 357 11.72 9.61 -9.47
CA VAL A 357 11.28 8.21 -9.58
C VAL A 357 9.79 8.16 -9.93
N ARG A 358 9.29 7.00 -10.36
CA ARG A 358 7.88 6.87 -10.76
C ARG A 358 6.92 7.41 -9.69
N GLY A 359 5.88 8.09 -10.14
CA GLY A 359 4.76 8.57 -9.33
C GLY A 359 5.01 9.87 -8.58
N VAL A 360 6.15 10.53 -8.79
CA VAL A 360 6.44 11.88 -8.27
C VAL A 360 6.89 12.81 -9.41
N GLY A 361 6.96 14.11 -9.15
CA GLY A 361 7.34 15.12 -10.14
C GLY A 361 6.41 15.12 -11.35
N GLU A 362 6.99 15.19 -12.54
CA GLU A 362 6.22 15.19 -13.80
C GLU A 362 5.59 13.83 -14.12
N SER A 363 5.96 12.78 -13.37
CA SER A 363 5.35 11.44 -13.47
C SER A 363 4.24 11.21 -12.45
N GLN A 364 3.86 12.23 -11.66
CA GLN A 364 2.78 12.12 -10.70
C GLN A 364 1.45 11.78 -11.42
N PRO A 365 0.78 10.69 -11.04
CA PRO A 365 -0.44 10.23 -11.71
C PRO A 365 -1.63 11.13 -11.39
N GLY A 366 -2.50 11.33 -12.39
CA GLY A 366 -3.79 12.00 -12.25
C GLY A 366 -4.94 11.10 -11.76
N THR A 367 -4.63 9.84 -11.41
CA THR A 367 -5.58 8.85 -10.86
C THR A 367 -6.25 9.37 -9.58
N GLY A 368 -7.54 9.10 -9.40
CA GLY A 368 -8.33 9.57 -8.28
C GLY A 368 -8.77 11.03 -8.45
N SER A 369 -9.10 11.71 -7.35
CA SER A 369 -9.51 13.12 -7.43
C SER A 369 -8.32 14.06 -7.63
N PRO A 370 -8.45 15.16 -8.40
CA PRO A 370 -7.39 16.17 -8.52
C PRO A 370 -6.90 16.67 -7.15
N GLY A 371 -5.58 16.74 -6.97
CA GLY A 371 -4.96 17.17 -5.70
C GLY A 371 -5.02 16.12 -4.57
N SER A 372 -5.48 14.90 -4.84
CA SER A 372 -5.61 13.86 -3.81
C SER A 372 -4.31 13.16 -3.43
N PHE A 373 -3.18 13.43 -4.09
CA PHE A 373 -1.93 12.66 -3.97
C PHE A 373 -1.54 12.23 -2.54
N HIS A 374 -1.59 13.16 -1.57
CA HIS A 374 -1.23 12.91 -0.16
C HIS A 374 -2.40 12.46 0.74
N GLN A 375 -3.60 12.33 0.18
CA GLN A 375 -4.78 11.91 0.93
C GLN A 375 -4.73 10.39 1.18
N PRO A 376 -5.41 9.88 2.22
CA PRO A 376 -5.58 8.45 2.49
C PRO A 376 -5.95 7.61 1.26
N TYR A 377 -6.83 8.11 0.40
CA TYR A 377 -7.24 7.50 -0.87
C TYR A 377 -6.64 8.20 -2.09
N GLY A 378 -5.52 8.87 -1.87
CA GLY A 378 -4.74 9.53 -2.90
C GLY A 378 -4.04 8.54 -3.82
N SER A 379 -3.57 9.07 -4.94
CA SER A 379 -2.88 8.25 -5.93
C SER A 379 -1.59 7.60 -5.39
N ASP A 380 -0.84 8.23 -4.49
CA ASP A 380 0.34 7.58 -3.89
C ASP A 380 -0.02 6.30 -3.14
N TYR A 381 -1.06 6.35 -2.29
CA TYR A 381 -1.58 5.17 -1.60
C TYR A 381 -2.14 4.15 -2.60
N PHE A 382 -2.92 4.60 -3.59
CA PHE A 382 -3.53 3.72 -4.60
C PHE A 382 -2.49 2.83 -5.29
N TYR A 383 -1.38 3.41 -5.79
CA TYR A 383 -0.33 2.61 -6.42
C TYR A 383 0.45 1.78 -5.40
N ALA A 384 0.65 2.27 -4.18
CA ALA A 384 1.35 1.53 -3.13
C ALA A 384 0.60 0.26 -2.71
N ILE A 385 -0.71 0.34 -2.44
CA ILE A 385 -1.49 -0.80 -1.97
C ILE A 385 -1.65 -1.88 -3.06
N HIS A 386 -1.84 -1.48 -4.31
CA HIS A 386 -1.88 -2.42 -5.45
C HIS A 386 -0.52 -3.10 -5.66
N SER A 387 0.58 -2.37 -5.45
CA SER A 387 1.93 -2.92 -5.51
C SER A 387 2.17 -4.01 -4.44
N LEU A 388 1.52 -3.92 -3.28
CA LEU A 388 1.57 -4.97 -2.26
C LEU A 388 0.76 -6.21 -2.67
N MET A 389 -0.41 -6.01 -3.27
CA MET A 389 -1.21 -7.12 -3.83
C MET A 389 -0.49 -7.84 -4.98
N LEU A 390 0.33 -7.12 -5.75
CA LEU A 390 1.15 -7.66 -6.85
C LEU A 390 2.49 -8.27 -6.39
N ASP A 391 2.79 -8.29 -5.08
CA ASP A 391 4.09 -8.73 -4.53
C ASP A 391 5.28 -8.01 -5.19
N ARG A 392 5.12 -6.72 -5.50
CA ARG A 392 6.17 -5.85 -6.05
C ARG A 392 6.16 -4.51 -5.31
N PRO A 393 6.70 -4.42 -4.08
CA PRO A 393 6.62 -3.22 -3.25
C PRO A 393 6.97 -1.94 -4.02
N TYR A 394 6.18 -0.89 -3.83
CA TYR A 394 6.32 0.33 -4.63
C TYR A 394 7.67 1.03 -4.41
N LEU A 395 8.24 0.91 -3.21
CA LEU A 395 9.60 1.34 -2.92
C LEU A 395 10.67 0.54 -3.68
N GLY A 396 10.43 -0.76 -3.90
CA GLY A 396 11.29 -1.61 -4.74
C GLY A 396 11.27 -1.17 -6.20
N GLN A 397 10.08 -0.84 -6.71
CA GLN A 397 9.90 -0.26 -8.04
C GLN A 397 10.59 1.11 -8.20
N LYS A 398 10.44 2.02 -7.22
CA LYS A 398 11.15 3.32 -7.19
C LYS A 398 12.67 3.15 -7.07
N THR A 399 13.14 2.17 -6.30
CA THR A 399 14.57 1.83 -6.23
C THR A 399 15.09 1.34 -7.58
N PHE A 400 14.30 0.53 -8.29
CA PHE A 400 14.64 0.05 -9.62
C PHE A 400 14.76 1.21 -10.63
N ASP A 401 13.92 2.24 -10.53
CA ASP A 401 14.06 3.46 -11.34
C ASP A 401 15.46 4.08 -11.17
N VAL A 402 15.89 4.30 -9.93
CA VAL A 402 17.23 4.84 -9.64
C VAL A 402 18.34 3.94 -10.21
N LEU A 403 18.22 2.62 -10.08
CA LEU A 403 19.18 1.68 -10.66
C LEU A 403 19.25 1.77 -12.20
N ARG A 404 18.12 1.98 -12.86
CA ARG A 404 18.05 2.16 -14.33
C ARG A 404 18.63 3.51 -14.76
N VAL A 405 18.41 4.57 -13.99
CA VAL A 405 19.07 5.86 -14.22
C VAL A 405 20.58 5.74 -14.05
N LEU A 406 21.07 5.06 -13.00
CA LEU A 406 22.50 4.80 -12.82
C LEU A 406 23.10 4.01 -14.00
N GLN A 407 22.39 2.99 -14.50
CA GLN A 407 22.82 2.27 -15.71
C GLN A 407 22.83 3.15 -16.97
N TRP A 408 21.92 4.11 -17.08
CA TRP A 408 21.95 5.09 -18.17
C TRP A 408 23.16 6.03 -18.04
N LEU A 409 23.46 6.53 -16.84
CA LEU A 409 24.64 7.37 -16.58
C LEU A 409 25.95 6.65 -16.93
N GLU A 410 26.05 5.34 -16.71
CA GLU A 410 27.20 4.55 -17.16
C GLU A 410 27.38 4.59 -18.69
N THR A 411 26.31 4.66 -19.48
CA THR A 411 26.40 4.80 -20.96
C THR A 411 26.88 6.19 -21.41
N LEU A 412 26.86 7.15 -20.48
CA LEU A 412 27.38 8.49 -20.67
C LEU A 412 28.85 8.60 -20.22
N GLY A 413 29.41 7.54 -19.63
CA GLY A 413 30.78 7.50 -19.11
C GLY A 413 30.90 7.80 -17.62
N HIS A 414 29.78 7.98 -16.91
CA HIS A 414 29.81 8.27 -15.47
C HIS A 414 29.87 6.98 -14.65
N HIS A 415 31.06 6.67 -14.10
CA HIS A 415 31.32 5.45 -13.33
C HIS A 415 31.60 5.71 -11.83
N ASP A 416 31.78 6.97 -11.46
CA ASP A 416 31.94 7.44 -10.09
C ASP A 416 30.78 8.39 -9.73
N VAL A 417 29.71 7.82 -9.17
CA VAL A 417 28.49 8.57 -8.85
C VAL A 417 28.41 8.92 -7.37
N HIS A 418 28.19 10.20 -7.07
CA HIS A 418 27.66 10.66 -5.80
C HIS A 418 26.14 10.63 -5.83
N LEU A 419 25.55 9.66 -5.14
CA LEU A 419 24.10 9.54 -5.03
C LEU A 419 23.59 10.37 -3.85
N VAL A 420 22.73 11.32 -4.14
CA VAL A 420 22.08 12.19 -3.15
C VAL A 420 20.60 11.85 -3.12
N GLY A 421 19.99 11.77 -1.95
CA GLY A 421 18.55 11.58 -1.83
C GLY A 421 17.95 12.47 -0.75
N LYS A 422 16.75 13.00 -1.00
CA LYS A 422 16.00 13.82 -0.04
C LYS A 422 14.67 13.17 0.33
N GLY A 423 14.29 13.20 1.61
CA GLY A 423 12.96 12.78 2.08
C GLY A 423 12.60 11.36 1.60
N TRP A 424 11.48 11.22 0.87
CA TRP A 424 11.06 9.93 0.30
C TRP A 424 12.07 9.37 -0.72
N GLY A 425 12.70 10.22 -1.54
CA GLY A 425 13.78 9.83 -2.46
C GLY A 425 15.01 9.27 -1.76
N ALA A 426 15.24 9.65 -0.50
CA ALA A 426 16.36 9.14 0.29
C ALA A 426 16.25 7.64 0.55
N LEU A 427 15.04 7.07 0.63
CA LEU A 427 14.85 5.62 0.78
C LEU A 427 15.25 4.86 -0.49
N ALA A 428 14.75 5.28 -1.66
CA ALA A 428 15.15 4.70 -2.94
C ALA A 428 16.66 4.85 -3.18
N ALA A 429 17.23 6.01 -2.84
CA ALA A 429 18.68 6.25 -2.92
C ALA A 429 19.48 5.33 -1.97
N THR A 430 19.00 5.10 -0.74
CA THR A 430 19.63 4.20 0.23
C THR A 430 19.78 2.79 -0.36
N PHE A 431 18.68 2.23 -0.87
CA PHE A 431 18.69 0.87 -1.40
C PHE A 431 19.45 0.77 -2.73
N ALA A 432 19.31 1.74 -3.63
CA ALA A 432 20.06 1.77 -4.88
C ALA A 432 21.57 1.87 -4.62
N ALA A 433 21.99 2.64 -3.60
CA ALA A 433 23.40 2.74 -3.19
C ALA A 433 23.94 1.42 -2.64
N LEU A 434 23.16 0.61 -1.93
CA LEU A 434 23.60 -0.71 -1.47
C LEU A 434 23.83 -1.68 -2.64
N ILE A 435 22.98 -1.59 -3.68
CA ILE A 435 22.98 -2.52 -4.81
C ILE A 435 24.00 -2.13 -5.89
N SER A 436 24.11 -0.85 -6.21
CA SER A 436 24.92 -0.35 -7.33
C SER A 436 26.42 -0.32 -7.00
N ARG A 437 27.27 -0.71 -7.96
CA ARG A 437 28.73 -0.56 -7.83
C ARG A 437 29.25 0.81 -8.29
N THR A 438 28.43 1.52 -9.05
CA THR A 438 28.69 2.82 -9.68
C THR A 438 28.64 3.96 -8.66
N VAL A 439 27.83 3.79 -7.61
CA VAL A 439 27.74 4.76 -6.51
C VAL A 439 28.96 4.61 -5.58
N LYS A 440 29.74 5.68 -5.42
CA LYS A 440 30.94 5.74 -4.56
C LYS A 440 30.76 6.65 -3.33
N GLN A 441 29.84 7.60 -3.42
CA GLN A 441 29.52 8.54 -2.34
C GLN A 441 28.01 8.62 -2.14
N VAL A 442 27.55 8.76 -0.90
CA VAL A 442 26.12 8.89 -0.58
C VAL A 442 25.87 10.08 0.34
N THR A 443 24.91 10.94 0.00
CA THR A 443 24.36 11.96 0.91
C THR A 443 22.85 11.77 1.04
N LEU A 444 22.33 11.66 2.26
CA LEU A 444 20.90 11.53 2.51
C LEU A 444 20.44 12.72 3.37
N LYS A 445 19.59 13.58 2.81
CA LYS A 445 18.94 14.67 3.55
C LYS A 445 17.54 14.23 3.94
N ASN A 446 17.13 14.47 5.18
CA ASN A 446 15.77 14.16 5.65
C ASN A 446 15.40 12.67 5.49
N ALA A 447 16.40 11.79 5.55
CA ALA A 447 16.18 10.34 5.49
C ALA A 447 15.47 9.86 6.76
N LEU A 448 14.54 8.90 6.60
CA LEU A 448 13.94 8.18 7.72
C LEU A 448 15.04 7.53 8.57
N ARG A 449 15.04 7.76 9.88
CA ARG A 449 16.04 7.16 10.78
C ARG A 449 15.96 5.64 10.85
N SER A 450 14.74 5.11 10.94
CA SER A 450 14.49 3.69 11.18
C SER A 450 13.02 3.33 10.90
N TYR A 451 12.78 2.14 10.35
CA TYR A 451 11.43 1.55 10.27
C TYR A 451 10.93 1.13 11.66
N THR A 452 11.82 0.77 12.58
CA THR A 452 11.49 0.49 13.98
C THR A 452 10.86 1.71 14.66
N GLU A 453 11.34 2.92 14.39
CA GLU A 453 10.71 4.14 14.91
C GLU A 453 9.27 4.29 14.43
N ILE A 454 8.98 4.00 13.16
CA ILE A 454 7.60 4.02 12.65
C ILE A 454 6.78 2.94 13.31
N ALA A 455 7.25 1.68 13.34
CA ALA A 455 6.50 0.56 13.88
C ALA A 455 6.20 0.67 15.39
N GLN A 456 7.01 1.44 16.13
CA GLN A 456 6.83 1.66 17.56
C GLN A 456 6.16 2.98 17.92
N ALA A 457 5.92 3.86 16.95
CA ALA A 457 5.22 5.12 17.17
C ALA A 457 3.70 4.92 17.15
N GLU A 458 2.99 5.62 18.03
CA GLU A 458 1.53 5.68 17.97
C GLU A 458 1.07 6.48 16.73
N HIS A 459 1.80 7.55 16.41
CA HIS A 459 1.53 8.44 15.28
C HIS A 459 2.74 8.56 14.38
N TYR A 460 2.52 8.53 13.07
CA TYR A 460 3.54 8.67 12.04
C TYR A 460 2.95 9.36 10.81
N THR A 461 3.82 9.91 9.95
CA THR A 461 3.41 10.70 8.77
C THR A 461 3.91 10.14 7.44
N TRP A 462 4.73 9.10 7.46
CA TRP A 462 5.27 8.45 6.27
C TRP A 462 4.19 7.66 5.53
N PRO A 463 4.05 7.83 4.20
CA PRO A 463 3.02 7.14 3.43
C PRO A 463 3.38 5.67 3.18
N LEU A 464 2.37 4.87 2.84
CA LEU A 464 2.56 3.45 2.52
C LEU A 464 3.57 3.20 1.38
N SER A 465 3.69 4.13 0.43
CA SER A 465 4.65 4.06 -0.68
C SER A 465 6.13 4.00 -0.24
N THR A 466 6.41 4.39 1.00
CA THR A 466 7.74 4.37 1.62
C THR A 466 8.00 3.13 2.48
N PHE A 467 7.01 2.25 2.64
CA PHE A 467 7.12 1.06 3.48
C PHE A 467 7.58 -0.14 2.66
N LEU A 468 8.40 -0.98 3.29
CA LEU A 468 8.84 -2.25 2.75
C LEU A 468 8.20 -3.37 3.60
N PRO A 469 7.32 -4.21 3.03
CA PRO A 469 6.64 -5.26 3.78
C PRO A 469 7.64 -6.23 4.42
N ASP A 470 7.33 -6.61 5.67
CA ASP A 470 8.10 -7.49 6.54
C ASP A 470 9.57 -7.10 6.74
N VAL A 471 9.95 -5.84 6.47
CA VAL A 471 11.35 -5.42 6.55
C VAL A 471 11.98 -5.71 7.90
N LEU A 472 11.24 -5.51 9.01
CA LEU A 472 11.77 -5.64 10.36
C LEU A 472 12.09 -7.08 10.78
N SER A 473 11.58 -8.09 10.08
CA SER A 473 12.01 -9.48 10.30
C SER A 473 13.39 -9.77 9.68
N HIS A 474 13.84 -8.93 8.72
CA HIS A 474 15.05 -9.13 7.93
C HIS A 474 16.18 -8.13 8.24
N PHE A 475 15.90 -6.81 8.23
CA PHE A 475 16.87 -5.75 8.54
C PHE A 475 16.14 -4.45 8.95
N ASP A 476 16.89 -3.42 9.37
CA ASP A 476 16.35 -2.06 9.50
C ASP A 476 17.27 -1.05 8.78
N LEU A 477 16.79 0.18 8.55
CA LEU A 477 17.57 1.24 7.88
C LEU A 477 18.92 1.54 8.55
N PRO A 478 19.09 1.49 9.89
CA PRO A 478 20.41 1.60 10.50
C PRO A 478 21.42 0.55 10.03
N ASP A 479 20.97 -0.65 9.65
CA ASP A 479 21.84 -1.68 9.05
C ASP A 479 22.34 -1.25 7.67
N CYS A 480 21.43 -0.70 6.85
CA CYS A 480 21.74 -0.09 5.56
C CYS A 480 22.73 1.08 5.71
N TYR A 481 22.48 2.00 6.64
CA TYR A 481 23.34 3.17 6.86
C TYR A 481 24.73 2.78 7.35
N ARG A 482 24.83 1.77 8.22
CA ARG A 482 26.11 1.21 8.65
C ARG A 482 26.92 0.69 7.46
N ASP A 483 26.31 -0.10 6.58
CA ASP A 483 27.00 -0.64 5.40
C ASP A 483 27.40 0.46 4.40
N LEU A 484 26.55 1.49 4.23
CA LEU A 484 26.83 2.64 3.36
C LEU A 484 27.96 3.55 3.85
N LYS A 485 28.47 3.40 5.09
CA LYS A 485 29.69 4.10 5.53
C LYS A 485 30.88 3.82 4.62
N LYS A 486 30.95 2.62 4.00
CA LYS A 486 31.99 2.29 2.99
C LYS A 486 31.90 3.15 1.72
N LYS A 487 30.77 3.81 1.50
CA LYS A 487 30.49 4.77 0.43
C LYS A 487 30.39 6.20 0.97
N LYS A 488 31.17 6.52 2.01
CA LYS A 488 31.29 7.87 2.59
C LYS A 488 29.93 8.49 2.91
N LEU A 489 29.01 7.72 3.48
CA LEU A 489 27.66 8.17 3.81
C LEU A 489 27.70 9.44 4.67
N ARG A 490 26.97 10.47 4.23
CA ARG A 490 26.64 11.67 5.02
C ARG A 490 25.12 11.77 5.19
N GLN A 491 24.64 11.85 6.42
CA GLN A 491 23.24 12.14 6.72
C GLN A 491 23.08 13.59 7.17
N ILE A 492 22.04 14.26 6.67
CA ILE A 492 21.71 15.65 6.99
C ILE A 492 20.27 15.66 7.50
N GLU A 493 20.07 16.15 8.73
CA GLU A 493 18.74 16.35 9.35
C GLU A 493 17.81 15.12 9.21
N PRO A 494 18.23 13.91 9.61
CA PRO A 494 17.40 12.72 9.45
C PRO A 494 16.09 12.84 10.26
N TRP A 495 15.01 12.30 9.71
CA TRP A 495 13.66 12.42 10.23
C TRP A 495 13.20 11.17 11.00
N GLY A 496 12.42 11.38 12.05
CA GLY A 496 11.73 10.31 12.78
C GLY A 496 10.39 9.92 12.15
N ALA A 497 9.58 9.18 12.91
CA ALA A 497 8.24 8.75 12.50
C ALA A 497 7.28 9.93 12.23
N ASP A 498 7.46 11.04 12.95
CA ASP A 498 6.62 12.26 12.95
C ASP A 498 7.11 13.34 11.97
N ALA A 499 7.84 12.94 10.91
CA ALA A 499 8.35 13.85 9.88
C ALA A 499 7.29 14.89 9.47
N ARG A 500 7.63 16.18 9.58
CA ARG A 500 6.77 17.22 9.04
C ARG A 500 6.84 17.15 7.52
N MET A 501 5.74 16.76 6.88
CA MET A 501 5.57 16.97 5.45
C MET A 501 5.49 18.49 5.26
N ILE A 502 6.59 19.09 4.78
CA ILE A 502 6.68 20.53 4.50
C ILE A 502 5.98 20.81 3.18
#